data_AF-I8YK97-F1
#
_entry.id   AF-I8YK97-F1
#
_cell.length_a   1.000
_cell.length_b   1.000
_cell.length_c   1.000
_cell.angle_alpha   90.00
_cell.angle_beta   90.00
_cell.angle_gamma   90.00
#
_symmetry.space_group_name_H-M   'P 1'
#
loop_
_entity.id
_entity.type
_entity.pdbx_description
1 polymer ?
#
loop_
_entity_poly.entity_id
_entity_poly.type
_entity_poly.pdbx_seq_one_letter_code
_entity_poly.pdbx_strand_id
1 'polypeptide(L)'
;MKKLIALLALVLVSTSTMMYAQESERAVRRADRKAQRDAERARLKAEEQAADAVAYQQAVQALKNKQFVLEADQVIFRNGQSAFVSSTTNFVMMNGQRSTVQVAFNTPYPGPNGIGGVTVDGSASDMKITTDKKGNVNCSFSVQGIGISAQIFISLTNGGNNATVTVNPNFNNNTLTLSGNIVPLDQSDVFKGRSW
;
A
#
# COMPACT_ATOMS: atom_id res chain seq x y z
N MET A 1 22.03 59.27 46.49
CA MET A 1 22.43 58.58 45.24
C MET A 1 22.45 57.05 45.36
N LYS A 2 23.10 56.45 46.37
CA LYS A 2 23.17 54.97 46.51
C LYS A 2 21.81 54.24 46.59
N LYS A 3 20.79 54.84 47.23
CA LYS A 3 19.43 54.27 47.34
C LYS A 3 18.64 54.24 46.03
N LEU A 4 18.87 55.20 45.13
CA LEU A 4 18.21 55.26 43.81
C LEU A 4 18.81 54.22 42.84
N ILE A 5 20.13 54.02 42.90
CA ILE A 5 20.82 53.00 42.10
C ILE A 5 20.38 51.59 42.52
N ALA A 6 20.21 51.35 43.82
CA ALA A 6 19.70 50.08 44.34
C ALA A 6 18.26 49.80 43.88
N LEU A 7 17.40 50.82 43.82
CA LEU A 7 16.01 50.70 43.36
C LEU A 7 15.93 50.40 41.86
N LEU A 8 16.75 51.07 41.04
CA LEU A 8 16.86 50.79 39.60
C LEU A 8 17.40 49.38 39.32
N ALA A 9 18.39 48.91 40.08
CA ALA A 9 18.90 47.55 39.97
C ALA A 9 17.82 46.50 40.33
N LEU A 10 17.01 46.76 41.37
CA LEU A 10 15.93 45.84 41.77
C LEU A 10 14.82 45.74 40.72
N VAL A 11 14.48 46.84 40.05
CA VAL A 11 13.49 46.88 38.95
C VAL A 11 14.00 46.16 37.70
N LEU A 12 15.29 46.27 37.38
CA LEU A 12 15.91 45.55 36.24
C LEU A 12 16.00 44.03 36.48
N VAL A 13 16.26 43.61 37.73
CA VAL A 13 16.30 42.17 38.11
C VAL A 13 14.89 41.56 38.14
N SER A 14 13.87 42.32 38.54
CA SER A 14 12.48 41.83 38.57
C SER A 14 11.84 41.75 37.17
N THR A 15 12.16 42.69 36.28
CA THR A 15 11.65 42.64 34.88
C THR A 15 12.29 41.52 34.06
N SER A 16 13.59 41.26 34.25
CA SER A 16 14.28 40.15 33.57
C SER A 16 13.77 38.78 34.03
N THR A 17 13.55 38.56 35.33
CA THR A 17 13.03 37.29 35.86
C THR A 17 11.61 36.94 35.37
N MET A 18 10.72 37.94 35.22
CA MET A 18 9.38 37.72 34.66
C MET A 18 9.41 37.34 33.17
N MET A 19 10.33 37.91 32.38
CA MET A 19 10.48 37.54 30.96
C MET A 19 11.01 36.11 30.78
N TYR A 20 12.01 35.70 31.57
CA TYR A 20 12.53 34.32 31.56
C TYR A 20 11.48 33.28 31.99
N ALA A 21 10.63 33.60 32.98
CA ALA A 21 9.55 32.70 33.41
C ALA A 21 8.44 32.55 32.35
N GLN A 22 8.13 33.61 31.61
CA GLN A 22 7.11 33.55 30.55
C GLN A 22 7.61 32.79 29.31
N GLU A 23 8.90 32.89 28.97
CA GLU A 23 9.51 32.10 27.91
C GLU A 23 9.67 30.62 28.28
N SER A 24 10.02 30.33 29.53
CA SER A 24 10.14 28.94 30.02
C SER A 24 8.80 28.22 30.00
N GLU A 25 7.70 28.84 30.44
CA GLU A 25 6.37 28.24 30.34
C GLU A 25 5.92 28.02 28.88
N ARG A 26 6.24 28.95 27.98
CA ARG A 26 5.93 28.81 26.55
C ARG A 26 6.74 27.68 25.92
N ALA A 27 7.99 27.50 26.33
CA ALA A 27 8.86 26.40 25.90
C ALA A 27 8.35 25.05 26.41
N VAL A 28 7.96 24.96 27.69
CA VAL A 28 7.34 23.77 28.29
C VAL A 28 6.05 23.41 27.55
N ARG A 29 5.13 24.36 27.34
CA ARG A 29 3.89 24.13 26.56
C ARG A 29 4.12 23.72 25.10
N ARG A 30 5.26 24.08 24.50
CA ARG A 30 5.64 23.62 23.15
C ARG A 30 6.21 22.20 23.19
N ALA A 31 7.04 21.90 24.19
CA ALA A 31 7.59 20.56 24.42
C ALA A 31 6.48 19.56 24.71
N ASP A 32 5.51 19.90 25.56
CA ASP A 32 4.37 19.05 25.90
C ASP A 32 3.51 18.75 24.66
N ARG A 33 3.19 19.76 23.84
CA ARG A 33 2.46 19.56 22.58
C ARG A 33 3.24 18.71 21.57
N LYS A 34 4.56 18.80 21.55
CA LYS A 34 5.40 17.94 20.70
C LYS A 34 5.36 16.50 21.23
N ALA A 35 5.56 16.30 22.52
CA ALA A 35 5.50 14.99 23.17
C ALA A 35 4.13 14.31 22.97
N GLN A 36 3.03 15.06 23.11
CA GLN A 36 1.68 14.56 22.83
C GLN A 36 1.49 14.13 21.36
N ARG A 37 1.97 14.92 20.40
CA ARG A 37 1.90 14.56 18.97
C ARG A 37 2.79 13.36 18.63
N ASP A 38 3.96 13.27 19.22
CA ASP A 38 4.87 12.16 19.00
C ASP A 38 4.33 10.87 19.61
N ALA A 39 3.73 10.94 20.81
CA ALA A 39 3.03 9.83 21.45
C ALA A 39 1.83 9.37 20.61
N GLU A 40 1.02 10.31 20.09
CA GLU A 40 -0.12 9.97 19.24
C GLU A 40 0.32 9.33 17.92
N ARG A 41 1.37 9.87 17.27
CA ARG A 41 1.96 9.26 16.06
C ARG A 41 2.50 7.86 16.33
N ALA A 42 3.14 7.64 17.47
CA ALA A 42 3.64 6.34 17.85
C ALA A 42 2.49 5.34 18.08
N ARG A 43 1.39 5.79 18.69
CA ARG A 43 0.19 4.98 18.86
C ARG A 43 -0.44 4.62 17.52
N LEU A 44 -0.70 5.60 16.65
CA LEU A 44 -1.28 5.36 15.32
C LEU A 44 -0.42 4.41 14.49
N LYS A 45 0.92 4.57 14.52
CA LYS A 45 1.84 3.67 13.83
C LYS A 45 1.81 2.25 14.39
N ALA A 46 1.67 2.08 15.71
CA ALA A 46 1.56 0.76 16.32
C ALA A 46 0.23 0.07 15.96
N GLU A 47 -0.87 0.83 15.90
CA GLU A 47 -2.18 0.35 15.44
C GLU A 47 -2.15 -0.06 13.97
N GLU A 48 -1.55 0.77 13.10
CA GLU A 48 -1.34 0.46 11.68
C GLU A 48 -0.51 -0.80 11.49
N GLN A 49 0.62 -0.93 12.20
CA GLN A 49 1.45 -2.13 12.16
C GLN A 49 0.72 -3.40 12.61
N ALA A 50 -0.15 -3.30 13.62
CA ALA A 50 -0.96 -4.42 14.07
C ALA A 50 -1.99 -4.82 13.00
N ALA A 51 -2.66 -3.85 12.38
CA ALA A 51 -3.61 -4.09 11.29
C ALA A 51 -2.91 -4.69 10.07
N ASP A 52 -1.77 -4.14 9.67
CA ASP A 52 -0.96 -4.62 8.55
C ASP A 52 -0.45 -6.05 8.76
N ALA A 53 -0.06 -6.39 9.99
CA ALA A 53 0.33 -7.75 10.34
C ALA A 53 -0.83 -8.74 10.16
N VAL A 54 -2.05 -8.36 10.55
CA VAL A 54 -3.25 -9.18 10.34
C VAL A 54 -3.56 -9.29 8.84
N ALA A 55 -3.53 -8.19 8.10
CA ALA A 55 -3.78 -8.15 6.66
C ALA A 55 -2.76 -9.00 5.90
N TYR A 56 -1.49 -8.96 6.29
CA TYR A 56 -0.44 -9.82 5.73
C TYR A 56 -0.75 -11.29 5.96
N GLN A 57 -1.10 -11.70 7.18
CA GLN A 57 -1.46 -13.10 7.45
C GLN A 57 -2.67 -13.55 6.63
N GLN A 58 -3.70 -12.70 6.52
CA GLN A 58 -4.87 -12.97 5.68
C GLN A 58 -4.50 -13.12 4.21
N ALA A 59 -3.66 -12.23 3.66
CA ALA A 59 -3.19 -12.31 2.29
C ALA A 59 -2.38 -13.60 2.03
N VAL A 60 -1.49 -13.98 2.95
CA VAL A 60 -0.73 -15.22 2.86
C VAL A 60 -1.66 -16.45 2.85
N GLN A 61 -2.67 -16.47 3.72
CA GLN A 61 -3.64 -17.56 3.75
C GLN A 61 -4.52 -17.59 2.49
N ALA A 62 -4.96 -16.44 2.01
CA ALA A 62 -5.74 -16.31 0.78
C ALA A 62 -4.97 -16.86 -0.45
N LEU A 63 -3.66 -16.56 -0.54
CA LEU A 63 -2.77 -17.15 -1.54
C LEU A 63 -2.68 -18.68 -1.41
N LYS A 64 -2.46 -19.20 -0.19
CA LYS A 64 -2.36 -20.66 0.06
C LYS A 64 -3.67 -21.39 -0.25
N ASN A 65 -4.80 -20.78 0.08
CA ASN A 65 -6.13 -21.33 -0.15
C ASN A 65 -6.59 -21.18 -1.61
N LYS A 66 -5.84 -20.45 -2.45
CA LYS A 66 -6.22 -20.12 -3.82
C LYS A 66 -7.57 -19.38 -3.88
N GLN A 67 -7.82 -18.51 -2.92
CA GLN A 67 -9.05 -17.74 -2.82
C GLN A 67 -8.70 -16.29 -2.47
N PHE A 68 -8.34 -15.53 -3.48
CA PHE A 68 -7.88 -14.15 -3.30
C PHE A 68 -8.26 -13.27 -4.48
N VAL A 69 -8.26 -11.96 -4.23
CA VAL A 69 -8.24 -10.92 -5.25
C VAL A 69 -7.06 -10.00 -4.96
N LEU A 70 -6.24 -9.75 -5.98
CA LEU A 70 -5.34 -8.60 -5.99
C LEU A 70 -6.09 -7.45 -6.65
N GLU A 71 -6.44 -6.46 -5.84
CA GLU A 71 -7.13 -5.24 -6.25
C GLU A 71 -6.09 -4.17 -6.55
N ALA A 72 -5.87 -3.88 -7.84
CA ALA A 72 -4.85 -2.91 -8.23
C ALA A 72 -5.35 -1.48 -8.08
N ASP A 73 -4.51 -0.63 -7.51
CA ASP A 73 -4.71 0.82 -7.43
C ASP A 73 -3.78 1.58 -8.38
N GLN A 74 -2.71 0.92 -8.85
CA GLN A 74 -1.74 1.51 -9.76
C GLN A 74 -1.28 0.52 -10.83
N VAL A 75 -0.96 1.06 -12.00
CA VAL A 75 -0.16 0.39 -13.03
C VAL A 75 1.23 1.00 -13.08
N ILE A 76 2.25 0.16 -13.26
CA ILE A 76 3.64 0.53 -13.41
C ILE A 76 4.05 0.26 -14.86
N PHE A 77 4.42 1.33 -15.58
CA PHE A 77 4.86 1.28 -16.96
C PHE A 77 6.33 0.86 -17.06
N ARG A 78 6.74 0.42 -18.25
CA ARG A 78 8.12 -0.04 -18.54
C ARG A 78 9.21 0.99 -18.25
N ASN A 79 8.88 2.28 -18.35
CA ASN A 79 9.78 3.38 -18.03
C ASN A 79 9.85 3.71 -16.53
N GLY A 80 9.17 2.92 -15.68
CA GLY A 80 9.10 3.10 -14.23
C GLY A 80 8.07 4.13 -13.75
N GLN A 81 7.37 4.82 -14.67
CA GLN A 81 6.27 5.70 -14.28
C GLN A 81 5.07 4.87 -13.80
N SER A 82 4.28 5.43 -12.89
CA SER A 82 3.01 4.83 -12.48
C SER A 82 1.80 5.73 -12.77
N ALA A 83 0.63 5.12 -12.90
CA ALA A 83 -0.65 5.81 -12.98
C ALA A 83 -1.68 5.09 -12.11
N PHE A 84 -2.58 5.85 -11.50
CA PHE A 84 -3.67 5.29 -10.73
C PHE A 84 -4.73 4.64 -11.64
N VAL A 85 -5.29 3.53 -11.17
CA VAL A 85 -6.31 2.75 -11.87
C VAL A 85 -7.43 2.34 -10.91
N SER A 86 -8.59 1.95 -11.46
CA SER A 86 -9.67 1.39 -10.65
C SER A 86 -9.51 -0.12 -10.51
N SER A 87 -9.60 -0.61 -9.27
CA SER A 87 -9.57 -2.04 -8.95
C SER A 87 -10.71 -2.83 -9.58
N THR A 88 -11.85 -2.20 -9.90
CA THR A 88 -13.01 -2.85 -10.55
C THR A 88 -12.73 -3.37 -11.97
N THR A 89 -11.71 -2.78 -12.62
CA THR A 89 -11.28 -3.10 -13.99
C THR A 89 -9.79 -3.43 -14.07
N ASN A 90 -9.09 -3.48 -12.94
CA ASN A 90 -7.67 -3.81 -12.82
C ASN A 90 -7.49 -4.73 -11.61
N PHE A 91 -7.58 -6.03 -11.83
CA PHE A 91 -7.48 -7.03 -10.77
C PHE A 91 -6.98 -8.38 -11.28
N VAL A 92 -6.44 -9.16 -10.35
CA VAL A 92 -6.17 -10.59 -10.54
C VAL A 92 -6.93 -11.36 -9.48
N MET A 93 -7.89 -12.17 -9.89
CA MET A 93 -8.71 -12.99 -9.02
C MET A 93 -8.35 -14.46 -9.15
N MET A 94 -8.36 -15.18 -8.04
CA MET A 94 -8.24 -16.63 -7.96
C MET A 94 -9.38 -17.18 -7.11
N ASN A 95 -10.12 -18.15 -7.66
CA ASN A 95 -11.12 -18.92 -6.94
C ASN A 95 -10.92 -20.42 -7.24
N GLY A 96 -10.13 -21.09 -6.41
CA GLY A 96 -9.78 -22.50 -6.52
C GLY A 96 -8.95 -22.79 -7.77
N GLN A 97 -9.60 -23.32 -8.80
CA GLN A 97 -8.97 -23.67 -10.09
C GLN A 97 -9.32 -22.68 -11.21
N ARG A 98 -10.07 -21.62 -10.91
CA ARG A 98 -10.44 -20.58 -11.86
C ARG A 98 -9.70 -19.29 -11.50
N SER A 99 -9.25 -18.57 -12.52
CA SER A 99 -8.65 -17.26 -12.33
C SER A 99 -9.08 -16.32 -13.44
N THR A 100 -9.26 -15.06 -13.04
CA THR A 100 -9.59 -13.96 -13.94
C THR A 100 -8.57 -12.86 -13.76
N VAL A 101 -7.95 -12.48 -14.86
CA VAL A 101 -7.01 -11.37 -14.96
C VAL A 101 -7.67 -10.32 -15.82
N GLN A 102 -8.00 -9.19 -15.21
CA GLN A 102 -8.59 -8.06 -15.90
C GLN A 102 -7.66 -6.87 -15.72
N VAL A 103 -7.21 -6.29 -16.81
CA VAL A 103 -6.44 -5.05 -16.84
C VAL A 103 -7.03 -4.17 -17.91
N ALA A 104 -7.48 -2.97 -17.57
CA ALA A 104 -8.10 -2.06 -18.51
C ALA A 104 -7.49 -0.67 -18.38
N PHE A 105 -6.90 -0.18 -19.47
CA PHE A 105 -6.36 1.16 -19.58
C PHE A 105 -7.39 2.06 -20.26
N ASN A 106 -7.93 3.03 -19.53
CA ASN A 106 -8.71 4.12 -20.10
C ASN A 106 -7.97 5.44 -19.86
N THR A 107 -6.72 5.55 -20.35
CA THR A 107 -6.00 6.81 -20.29
C THR A 107 -6.39 7.68 -21.50
N PRO A 108 -6.75 8.97 -21.32
CA PRO A 108 -7.18 9.85 -22.41
C PRO A 108 -6.19 9.96 -23.57
N TYR A 109 -4.92 9.67 -23.31
CA TYR A 109 -3.88 9.49 -24.32
C TYR A 109 -3.46 8.02 -24.32
N PRO A 110 -3.83 7.22 -25.34
CA PRO A 110 -3.07 6.02 -25.65
C PRO A 110 -1.70 6.51 -26.11
N GLY A 111 -0.74 6.54 -25.19
CA GLY A 111 0.65 6.84 -25.53
C GLY A 111 1.15 5.89 -26.63
N PRO A 112 2.32 6.16 -27.24
CA PRO A 112 2.86 5.41 -28.39
C PRO A 112 3.00 3.89 -28.19
N ASN A 113 2.74 3.38 -26.98
CA ASN A 113 2.76 1.96 -26.63
C ASN A 113 1.43 1.22 -26.82
N GLY A 114 0.31 1.91 -27.15
CA GLY A 114 -0.96 1.28 -27.53
C GLY A 114 -1.40 0.15 -26.60
N ILE A 115 -1.19 0.32 -25.28
CA ILE A 115 -1.38 -0.75 -24.29
C ILE A 115 -2.88 -1.03 -24.16
N GLY A 116 -3.37 -1.95 -25.00
CA GLY A 116 -4.70 -2.51 -24.91
C GLY A 116 -4.87 -3.27 -23.60
N GLY A 117 -6.08 -3.23 -23.04
CA GLY A 117 -6.41 -4.02 -21.87
C GLY A 117 -6.18 -5.52 -22.11
N VAL A 118 -5.92 -6.25 -21.02
CA VAL A 118 -5.79 -7.70 -21.01
C VAL A 118 -6.95 -8.28 -20.22
N THR A 119 -7.70 -9.18 -20.84
CA THR A 119 -8.72 -9.97 -20.15
C THR A 119 -8.45 -11.44 -20.40
N VAL A 120 -8.12 -12.16 -19.34
CA VAL A 120 -7.95 -13.62 -19.38
C VAL A 120 -8.83 -14.20 -18.28
N ASP A 121 -9.88 -14.90 -18.67
CA ASP A 121 -10.70 -15.68 -17.74
C ASP A 121 -10.60 -17.16 -18.11
N GLY A 122 -10.25 -18.00 -17.14
CA GLY A 122 -9.85 -19.36 -17.44
C GLY A 122 -9.48 -20.23 -16.26
N SER A 123 -8.93 -21.40 -16.58
CA SER A 123 -8.38 -22.33 -15.59
C SER A 123 -7.00 -21.87 -15.13
N ALA A 124 -6.76 -21.93 -13.83
CA ALA A 124 -5.46 -21.69 -13.23
C ALA A 124 -4.69 -23.00 -13.04
N SER A 125 -3.39 -22.99 -13.37
CA SER A 125 -2.51 -24.14 -13.21
C SER A 125 -1.14 -23.74 -12.65
N ASP A 126 -0.36 -24.74 -12.24
CA ASP A 126 1.06 -24.60 -11.92
C ASP A 126 1.39 -23.59 -10.83
N MET A 127 0.47 -23.42 -9.87
CA MET A 127 0.66 -22.47 -8.78
C MET A 127 1.82 -22.89 -7.88
N LYS A 128 2.81 -22.02 -7.77
CA LYS A 128 4.00 -22.17 -6.91
C LYS A 128 4.07 -20.97 -5.97
N ILE A 129 4.22 -21.25 -4.68
CA ILE A 129 4.38 -20.25 -3.64
C ILE A 129 5.71 -20.49 -2.94
N THR A 130 6.50 -19.43 -2.81
CA THR A 130 7.75 -19.43 -2.03
C THR A 130 7.75 -18.26 -1.07
N THR A 131 8.45 -18.41 0.05
CA THR A 131 8.63 -17.34 1.04
C THR A 131 10.12 -17.15 1.25
N ASP A 132 10.60 -15.90 1.14
CA ASP A 132 12.00 -15.58 1.37
C ASP A 132 12.33 -15.45 2.87
N LYS A 133 13.61 -15.26 3.19
CA LYS A 133 14.08 -15.10 4.58
C LYS A 133 13.58 -13.83 5.27
N LYS A 134 13.10 -12.84 4.50
CA LYS A 134 12.53 -11.58 4.99
C LYS A 134 11.02 -11.69 5.17
N GLY A 135 10.42 -12.83 4.82
CA GLY A 135 8.99 -13.05 4.87
C GLY A 135 8.24 -12.56 3.64
N ASN A 136 8.89 -12.12 2.57
CA ASN A 136 8.14 -11.78 1.35
C ASN A 136 7.65 -13.05 0.67
N VAL A 137 6.43 -13.04 0.15
CA VAL A 137 5.82 -14.20 -0.49
C VAL A 137 5.76 -13.99 -2.00
N ASN A 138 6.40 -14.88 -2.75
CA ASN A 138 6.34 -14.91 -4.20
C ASN A 138 5.40 -16.03 -4.64
N CYS A 139 4.40 -15.69 -5.44
CA CYS A 139 3.44 -16.62 -6.01
C CYS A 139 3.47 -16.53 -7.53
N SER A 140 3.55 -17.67 -8.22
CA SER A 140 3.47 -17.72 -9.68
C SER A 140 2.48 -18.79 -10.12
N PHE A 141 1.76 -18.55 -11.21
CA PHE A 141 0.81 -19.51 -11.80
C PHE A 141 0.51 -19.13 -13.25
N SER A 142 -0.13 -20.04 -13.98
CA SER A 142 -0.62 -19.79 -15.33
C SER A 142 -2.15 -19.69 -15.32
N VAL A 143 -2.70 -18.88 -16.22
CA VAL A 143 -4.14 -18.77 -16.48
C VAL A 143 -4.39 -19.06 -17.96
N GLN A 144 -5.23 -20.05 -18.23
CA GLN A 144 -5.57 -20.48 -19.59
C GLN A 144 -7.05 -20.18 -19.89
N GLY A 145 -7.29 -19.16 -20.72
CA GLY A 145 -8.61 -18.85 -21.27
C GLY A 145 -8.81 -19.42 -22.68
N ILE A 146 -9.88 -19.00 -23.36
CA ILE A 146 -10.20 -19.41 -24.73
C ILE A 146 -9.32 -18.63 -25.72
N GLY A 147 -8.32 -19.30 -26.31
CA GLY A 147 -7.43 -18.69 -27.31
C GLY A 147 -6.39 -17.70 -26.74
N ILE A 148 -6.36 -17.51 -25.42
CA ILE A 148 -5.50 -16.55 -24.72
C ILE A 148 -5.01 -17.16 -23.41
N SER A 149 -3.76 -16.90 -23.03
CA SER A 149 -3.23 -17.27 -21.72
C SER A 149 -2.28 -16.21 -21.17
N ALA A 150 -2.05 -16.27 -19.86
CA ALA A 150 -1.10 -15.40 -19.18
C ALA A 150 -0.36 -16.14 -18.07
N GLN A 151 0.92 -15.84 -17.92
CA GLN A 151 1.70 -16.21 -16.75
C GLN A 151 1.69 -15.06 -15.75
N ILE A 152 1.40 -15.39 -14.50
CA ILE A 152 1.19 -14.41 -13.43
C ILE A 152 2.29 -14.58 -12.39
N PHE A 153 2.87 -13.45 -11.97
CA PHE A 153 3.90 -13.39 -10.94
C PHE A 153 3.52 -12.34 -9.90
N ILE A 154 3.20 -12.77 -8.70
CA ILE A 154 2.82 -11.94 -7.57
C ILE A 154 3.97 -11.91 -6.56
N SER A 155 4.30 -10.73 -6.06
CA SER A 155 5.20 -10.50 -4.93
C SER A 155 4.45 -9.74 -3.84
N LEU A 156 4.21 -10.40 -2.71
CA LEU A 156 3.60 -9.85 -1.51
C LEU A 156 4.70 -9.43 -0.52
N THR A 157 4.70 -8.16 -0.13
CA THR A 157 5.69 -7.62 0.80
C THR A 157 5.33 -8.00 2.24
N ASN A 158 6.31 -8.39 3.04
CA ASN A 158 6.09 -8.65 4.45
C ASN A 158 5.63 -7.39 5.20
N GLY A 159 4.72 -7.56 6.16
CA GLY A 159 4.27 -6.48 7.04
C GLY A 159 3.16 -5.62 6.44
N GLY A 160 2.37 -6.16 5.52
CA GLY A 160 1.14 -5.59 4.98
C GLY A 160 0.53 -6.52 3.93
N ASN A 161 -0.58 -6.14 3.30
CA ASN A 161 -1.14 -6.88 2.17
C ASN A 161 -0.82 -6.27 0.79
N ASN A 162 0.09 -5.29 0.75
CA ASN A 162 0.54 -4.69 -0.49
C ASN A 162 1.35 -5.67 -1.33
N ALA A 163 0.96 -5.80 -2.60
CA ALA A 163 1.59 -6.70 -3.54
C ALA A 163 1.76 -6.04 -4.90
N THR A 164 2.79 -6.51 -5.61
CA THR A 164 2.99 -6.24 -7.03
C THR A 164 2.65 -7.49 -7.82
N VAL A 165 1.97 -7.35 -8.95
CA VAL A 165 1.73 -8.44 -9.90
C VAL A 165 2.24 -8.07 -11.28
N THR A 166 3.00 -8.98 -11.88
CA THR A 166 3.37 -8.92 -13.28
C THR A 166 2.55 -9.95 -14.06
N VAL A 167 1.85 -9.47 -15.08
CA VAL A 167 1.06 -10.25 -16.03
C VAL A 167 1.86 -10.35 -17.33
N ASN A 168 2.18 -11.59 -17.72
CA ASN A 168 2.87 -11.91 -18.96
C ASN A 168 1.93 -12.68 -19.90
N PRO A 169 1.19 -11.98 -20.79
CA PRO A 169 0.30 -12.60 -21.75
C PRO A 169 1.05 -13.36 -22.86
N ASN A 170 0.41 -14.34 -23.49
CA ASN A 170 1.00 -15.14 -24.58
C ASN A 170 0.79 -14.56 -25.99
N PHE A 171 -0.02 -13.50 -26.14
CA PHE A 171 -0.42 -12.94 -27.44
C PHE A 171 0.35 -11.68 -27.84
N ASN A 172 1.17 -11.14 -26.93
CA ASN A 172 2.12 -10.07 -27.23
C ASN A 172 3.31 -10.12 -26.28
N ASN A 173 4.38 -9.40 -26.61
CA ASN A 173 5.56 -9.29 -25.74
C ASN A 173 5.41 -8.19 -24.69
N ASN A 174 4.19 -7.69 -24.42
CA ASN A 174 3.94 -6.60 -23.48
C ASN A 174 3.57 -7.14 -22.11
N THR A 175 4.53 -7.07 -21.19
CA THR A 175 4.32 -7.31 -19.77
C THR A 175 3.65 -6.10 -19.12
N LEU A 176 2.69 -6.38 -18.22
CA LEU A 176 2.00 -5.38 -17.43
C LEU A 176 2.30 -5.60 -15.96
N THR A 177 2.69 -4.55 -15.25
CA THR A 177 2.94 -4.63 -13.82
C THR A 177 1.94 -3.75 -13.08
N LEU A 178 1.23 -4.32 -12.12
CA LEU A 178 0.24 -3.63 -11.29
C LEU A 178 0.71 -3.67 -9.84
N SER A 179 0.35 -2.64 -9.08
CA SER A 179 0.47 -2.60 -7.63
C SER A 179 -0.91 -2.45 -7.01
N GLY A 180 -1.09 -3.04 -5.83
CA GLY A 180 -2.32 -2.95 -5.07
C GLY A 180 -2.28 -3.84 -3.84
N ASN A 181 -3.44 -4.30 -3.40
CA ASN A 181 -3.58 -5.09 -2.18
C ASN A 181 -4.16 -6.47 -2.47
N ILE A 182 -3.65 -7.49 -1.80
CA ILE A 182 -4.24 -8.83 -1.79
C ILE A 182 -5.25 -8.92 -0.66
N VAL A 183 -6.47 -9.31 -1.00
CA VAL A 183 -7.54 -9.55 -0.05
C VAL A 183 -8.10 -10.97 -0.22
N PRO A 184 -8.59 -11.60 0.86
CA PRO A 184 -9.41 -12.80 0.76
C PRO A 184 -10.59 -12.60 -0.19
N LEU A 185 -10.95 -13.65 -0.93
CA LEU A 185 -11.98 -13.58 -1.97
C LEU A 185 -13.33 -13.06 -1.45
N ASP A 186 -13.73 -13.49 -0.24
CA ASP A 186 -14.97 -13.10 0.45
C ASP A 186 -14.98 -11.65 0.95
N GLN A 187 -13.80 -11.04 1.09
CA GLN A 187 -13.65 -9.64 1.49
C GLN A 187 -13.60 -8.69 0.29
N SER A 188 -13.33 -9.20 -0.91
CA SER A 188 -13.18 -8.37 -2.11
C SER A 188 -14.48 -7.79 -2.62
N ASP A 189 -14.51 -6.47 -2.82
CA ASP A 189 -15.63 -5.78 -3.45
C ASP A 189 -15.73 -6.09 -4.95
N VAL A 190 -14.60 -6.40 -5.61
CA VAL A 190 -14.56 -6.86 -7.01
C VAL A 190 -15.28 -8.20 -7.16
N PHE A 191 -15.11 -9.11 -6.20
CA PHE A 191 -15.80 -10.40 -6.20
C PHE A 191 -17.29 -10.25 -5.90
N LYS A 192 -17.64 -9.56 -4.80
CA LYS A 192 -19.04 -9.35 -4.37
C LYS A 192 -19.89 -8.60 -5.41
N GLY A 193 -19.27 -7.75 -6.24
CA GLY A 193 -19.96 -7.00 -7.30
C GLY A 193 -20.29 -7.80 -8.57
N ARG A 194 -19.94 -9.09 -8.65
CA ARG A 194 -20.13 -9.92 -9.85
C ARG A 194 -20.75 -11.27 -9.48
N SER A 195 -21.64 -11.78 -10.33
CA SER A 195 -22.14 -13.15 -10.24
C SER A 195 -21.14 -14.08 -10.93
N TRP A 196 -20.51 -14.97 -10.16
CA TRP A 196 -19.52 -15.95 -10.63
C TRP A 196 -20.10 -17.34 -10.75
#